data_AF-R7I6B8-F1
#
_entry.id   AF-R7I6B8-F1
#
_cell.length_a   1.000
_cell.length_b   1.000
_cell.length_c   1.000
_cell.angle_alpha   90.00
_cell.angle_beta   90.00
_cell.angle_gamma   90.00
#
_symmetry.space_group_name_H-M   'P 1'
#
loop_
_entity.id
_entity.type
_entity.pdbx_description
1 polymer ?
#
loop_
_entity_poly.entity_id
_entity_poly.type
_entity_poly.pdbx_seq_one_letter_code
_entity_poly.pdbx_strand_id
1 'polypeptide(L)'
;MDRAYYRPLTVGQYWHFAEQVPDDFRFLVKAPAAVTDCMVRGANGRPLRENSFFLNTEKAAQEFVHPVIEGLGKKAGPLVFEMAQVPRELISSAEKRIRLVERIGEFLNRLPKIGEEAENAFYAVEIRTPIIYTPRFVSMLRGAGVRLVTGLHPTMPDVSRQTNALHMMDCPDAESPEDFRLAGPLVVRWTLAMGDRFDDAKRRYEPFSKIQRPDPVTREGIATLILAAIRGGQPAYVVANNKAEGCAPLGMVALAERLSERLTEERDRDEQEKLLPVPPKEHP
;
A
#
# COMPACT_ATOMS: atom_id res chain seq x y z
N MET A 1 1.26 7.52 -8.85
CA MET A 1 0.46 8.33 -9.78
C MET A 1 -1.01 8.25 -9.40
N ASP A 2 -1.61 9.38 -9.03
CA ASP A 2 -3.03 9.47 -8.60
C ASP A 2 -3.94 10.16 -9.64
N ARG A 3 -3.36 10.75 -10.71
CA ARG A 3 -4.14 11.44 -11.76
C ARG A 3 -5.15 10.52 -12.46
N ALA A 4 -4.79 9.25 -12.64
CA ALA A 4 -5.64 8.22 -13.25
C ALA A 4 -6.92 7.94 -12.44
N TYR A 5 -6.96 8.33 -11.16
CA TYR A 5 -8.12 8.13 -10.27
C TYR A 5 -9.39 8.84 -10.79
N TYR A 6 -9.23 10.09 -11.27
CA TYR A 6 -10.33 10.92 -11.75
C TYR A 6 -10.63 10.71 -13.23
N ARG A 7 -9.59 10.44 -14.02
CA ARG A 7 -9.70 10.19 -15.45
C ARG A 7 -8.63 9.18 -15.87
N PRO A 8 -9.02 8.01 -16.40
CA PRO A 8 -8.08 7.05 -16.98
C PRO A 8 -7.09 7.71 -17.94
N LEU A 9 -5.83 7.28 -17.86
CA LEU A 9 -4.78 7.72 -18.78
C LEU A 9 -4.66 6.72 -19.93
N THR A 10 -4.28 7.23 -21.10
CA THR A 10 -4.04 6.42 -22.30
C THR A 10 -2.67 5.76 -22.25
N VAL A 11 -2.47 4.69 -23.05
CA VAL A 11 -1.17 4.02 -23.25
C VAL A 11 -0.07 5.04 -23.57
N GLY A 12 -0.30 5.93 -24.55
CA GLY A 12 0.70 6.93 -24.97
C GLY A 12 1.07 7.93 -23.86
N GLN A 13 0.16 8.24 -22.94
CA GLN A 13 0.48 9.08 -21.79
C GLN A 13 1.35 8.36 -20.77
N TYR A 14 1.09 7.08 -20.51
CA TYR A 14 1.95 6.26 -19.67
C TYR A 14 3.34 6.09 -20.29
N TRP A 15 3.40 5.78 -21.59
CA TRP A 15 4.66 5.69 -22.34
C TRP A 15 5.49 6.98 -22.24
N HIS A 16 4.85 8.14 -22.39
CA HIS A 16 5.53 9.42 -22.22
C HIS A 16 6.09 9.63 -20.80
N PHE A 17 5.44 9.11 -19.75
CA PHE A 17 6.02 9.13 -18.40
C PHE A 17 7.19 8.15 -18.26
N ALA A 18 7.08 6.97 -18.87
CA ALA A 18 8.14 5.95 -18.84
C ALA A 18 9.45 6.45 -19.49
N GLU A 19 9.35 7.26 -20.55
CA GLU A 19 10.51 7.88 -21.23
C GLU A 19 11.25 8.92 -20.37
N GLN A 20 10.60 9.47 -19.33
CA GLN A 20 11.16 10.54 -18.49
C GLN A 20 11.97 10.02 -17.30
N VAL A 21 12.05 8.71 -17.11
CA VAL A 21 12.69 8.10 -15.94
C VAL A 21 13.65 6.99 -16.34
N PRO A 22 14.70 6.72 -15.53
CA PRO A 22 15.60 5.59 -15.73
C PRO A 22 14.90 4.22 -15.72
N ASP A 23 15.57 3.19 -16.23
CA ASP A 23 15.03 1.83 -16.39
C ASP A 23 14.79 1.08 -15.08
N ASP A 24 15.47 1.48 -14.01
CA ASP A 24 15.28 0.98 -12.65
C ASP A 24 14.17 1.71 -11.88
N PHE A 25 13.60 2.78 -12.45
CA PHE A 25 12.45 3.46 -11.83
C PHE A 25 11.20 2.60 -11.88
N ARG A 26 10.37 2.69 -10.84
CA ARG A 26 9.09 1.97 -10.75
C ARG A 26 7.94 2.91 -10.43
N PHE A 27 6.89 2.83 -11.22
CA PHE A 27 5.66 3.57 -11.00
C PHE A 27 4.68 2.77 -10.15
N LEU A 28 4.25 3.35 -9.03
CA LEU A 28 3.02 2.96 -8.35
C LEU A 28 1.84 3.70 -8.98
N VAL A 29 0.84 3.01 -9.50
CA VAL A 29 -0.31 3.62 -10.19
C VAL A 29 -1.61 3.25 -9.49
N LYS A 30 -2.44 4.25 -9.20
CA LYS A 30 -3.74 4.04 -8.57
C LYS A 30 -4.83 3.81 -9.62
N ALA A 31 -5.67 2.82 -9.38
CA ALA A 31 -6.85 2.50 -10.19
C ALA A 31 -7.88 3.64 -10.20
N PRO A 32 -8.68 3.78 -11.28
CA PRO A 32 -9.78 4.73 -11.36
C PRO A 32 -10.88 4.48 -10.32
N ALA A 33 -11.46 5.55 -9.78
CA ALA A 33 -12.63 5.48 -8.87
C ALA A 33 -13.82 4.75 -9.51
N ALA A 34 -13.92 4.80 -10.84
CA ALA A 34 -14.98 4.16 -11.61
C ALA A 34 -15.08 2.65 -11.37
N VAL A 35 -14.01 1.97 -10.92
CA VAL A 35 -14.03 0.54 -10.58
C VAL A 35 -13.79 0.26 -9.10
N THR A 36 -13.27 1.22 -8.32
CA THR A 36 -12.93 1.02 -6.90
C THR A 36 -13.83 1.74 -5.90
N ASP A 37 -14.76 2.59 -6.35
CA ASP A 37 -15.79 3.19 -5.51
C ASP A 37 -17.16 2.62 -5.83
N CYS A 38 -17.87 2.15 -4.80
CA CYS A 38 -19.26 1.68 -4.94
C CYS A 38 -20.25 2.82 -5.18
N MET A 39 -19.82 4.07 -4.99
CA MET A 39 -20.62 5.27 -5.21
C MET A 39 -19.99 6.18 -6.25
N VAL A 40 -20.82 6.80 -7.09
CA VAL A 40 -20.42 7.99 -7.84
C VAL A 40 -20.53 9.19 -6.91
N ARG A 41 -19.41 9.89 -6.69
CA ARG A 41 -19.33 11.02 -5.77
C ARG A 41 -19.29 12.36 -6.48
N GLY A 42 -19.91 13.37 -5.88
CA GLY A 42 -19.82 14.75 -6.34
C GLY A 42 -18.48 15.41 -5.97
N ALA A 43 -18.29 16.67 -6.38
CA ALA A 43 -17.05 17.43 -6.15
C ALA A 43 -16.66 17.58 -4.67
N ASN A 44 -17.62 17.48 -3.75
CA ASN A 44 -17.41 17.53 -2.30
C ASN A 44 -17.22 16.13 -1.67
N GLY A 45 -17.06 15.07 -2.47
CA GLY A 45 -16.91 13.69 -1.99
C GLY A 45 -18.19 13.03 -1.48
N ARG A 46 -19.35 13.72 -1.55
CA ARG A 46 -20.63 13.13 -1.14
C ARG A 46 -21.12 12.11 -2.17
N PRO A 47 -21.65 10.96 -1.73
CA PRO A 47 -22.26 9.99 -2.63
C PRO A 47 -23.51 10.60 -3.29
N LEU A 48 -23.61 10.46 -4.61
CA LEU A 48 -24.77 10.92 -5.39
C LEU A 48 -25.66 9.75 -5.79
N ARG A 49 -25.05 8.64 -6.22
CA ARG A 49 -25.74 7.42 -6.64
C ARG A 49 -24.79 6.23 -6.58
N GLU A 50 -25.34 5.02 -6.64
CA GLU A 50 -24.55 3.81 -6.78
C GLU A 50 -23.78 3.78 -8.11
N ASN A 51 -22.60 3.19 -8.09
CA ASN A 51 -21.75 2.99 -9.25
C ASN A 51 -21.94 1.57 -9.81
N SER A 52 -22.58 1.48 -10.98
CA SER A 52 -22.80 0.20 -11.69
C SER A 52 -21.52 -0.47 -12.19
N PHE A 53 -20.41 0.26 -12.27
CA PHE A 53 -19.11 -0.26 -12.70
C PHE A 53 -18.19 -0.66 -11.54
N PHE A 54 -18.66 -0.55 -10.30
CA PHE A 54 -17.88 -0.99 -9.14
C PHE A 54 -17.54 -2.47 -9.26
N LEU A 55 -16.24 -2.80 -9.18
CA LEU A 55 -15.69 -4.14 -9.39
C LEU A 55 -15.99 -4.73 -10.77
N ASN A 56 -16.13 -3.89 -11.81
CA ASN A 56 -16.23 -4.34 -13.20
C ASN A 56 -14.84 -4.68 -13.76
N THR A 57 -14.61 -5.97 -14.04
CA THR A 57 -13.31 -6.51 -14.47
C THR A 57 -12.92 -6.06 -15.87
N GLU A 58 -13.87 -6.00 -16.80
CA GLU A 58 -13.62 -5.57 -18.18
C GLU A 58 -13.20 -4.11 -18.24
N LYS A 59 -13.91 -3.24 -17.52
CA LYS A 59 -13.57 -1.82 -17.40
C LYS A 59 -12.22 -1.64 -16.71
N ALA A 60 -11.94 -2.40 -15.65
CA ALA A 60 -10.63 -2.34 -14.99
C ALA A 60 -9.50 -2.77 -15.94
N ALA A 61 -9.71 -3.79 -16.77
CA ALA A 61 -8.74 -4.21 -17.77
C ALA A 61 -8.49 -3.11 -18.81
N GLN A 62 -9.55 -2.58 -19.42
CA GLN A 62 -9.49 -1.61 -20.52
C GLN A 62 -8.99 -0.22 -20.09
N GLU A 63 -9.40 0.26 -18.92
CA GLU A 63 -9.13 1.64 -18.49
C GLU A 63 -7.96 1.77 -17.51
N PHE A 64 -7.45 0.65 -16.99
CA PHE A 64 -6.39 0.70 -15.99
C PHE A 64 -5.28 -0.30 -16.25
N VAL A 65 -5.57 -1.60 -16.28
CA VAL A 65 -4.53 -2.63 -16.37
C VAL A 65 -3.78 -2.53 -17.69
N HIS A 66 -4.45 -2.72 -18.84
CA HIS A 66 -3.78 -2.73 -20.14
C HIS A 66 -3.05 -1.40 -20.43
N PRO A 67 -3.67 -0.21 -20.21
CA PRO A 67 -2.96 1.05 -20.44
C PRO A 67 -1.68 1.22 -19.62
N VAL A 68 -1.69 0.77 -18.35
CA VAL A 68 -0.51 0.83 -17.47
C VAL A 68 0.55 -0.15 -17.93
N ILE A 69 0.18 -1.41 -18.20
CA ILE A 69 1.13 -2.45 -18.59
C ILE A 69 1.76 -2.13 -19.95
N GLU A 70 0.95 -1.82 -20.97
CA GLU A 70 1.44 -1.49 -22.30
C GLU A 70 2.25 -0.19 -22.33
N GLY A 71 1.84 0.81 -21.54
CA GLY A 71 2.49 2.11 -21.55
C GLY A 71 3.78 2.16 -20.72
N LEU A 72 3.82 1.50 -19.56
CA LEU A 72 4.98 1.55 -18.66
C LEU A 72 5.91 0.34 -18.81
N GLY A 73 5.42 -0.79 -19.32
CA GLY A 73 6.16 -2.04 -19.43
C GLY A 73 6.88 -2.40 -18.14
N LYS A 74 8.18 -2.67 -18.22
CA LYS A 74 9.04 -3.03 -17.08
C LYS A 74 9.12 -1.98 -15.97
N LYS A 75 8.77 -0.73 -16.24
CA LYS A 75 8.73 0.37 -15.25
C LYS A 75 7.42 0.37 -14.45
N ALA A 76 6.43 -0.45 -14.81
CA ALA A 76 5.25 -0.66 -13.97
C ALA A 76 5.62 -1.39 -12.68
N GLY A 77 5.20 -0.86 -11.54
CA GLY A 77 5.30 -1.48 -10.23
C GLY A 77 3.91 -1.81 -9.68
N PRO A 78 3.56 -1.38 -8.46
CA PRO A 78 2.25 -1.70 -7.89
C PRO A 78 1.10 -1.03 -8.65
N LEU A 79 0.13 -1.84 -9.10
CA LEU A 79 -1.18 -1.39 -9.56
C LEU A 79 -2.16 -1.44 -8.37
N VAL A 80 -2.41 -0.27 -7.77
CA VAL A 80 -3.13 -0.14 -6.51
C VAL A 80 -4.63 0.08 -6.74
N PHE A 81 -5.44 -0.89 -6.35
CA PHE A 81 -6.89 -0.72 -6.20
C PHE A 81 -7.20 -0.20 -4.79
N GLU A 82 -7.29 1.12 -4.65
CA GLU A 82 -7.81 1.75 -3.43
C GLU A 82 -9.33 1.69 -3.43
N MET A 83 -9.87 0.73 -2.69
CA MET A 83 -11.30 0.53 -2.50
C MET A 83 -11.83 1.60 -1.54
N ALA A 84 -12.66 2.50 -2.07
CA ALA A 84 -13.18 3.64 -1.34
C ALA A 84 -14.03 3.23 -0.13
N GLN A 85 -14.28 4.18 0.77
CA GLN A 85 -15.09 3.92 1.97
C GLN A 85 -16.52 3.59 1.56
N VAL A 86 -16.98 2.41 1.93
CA VAL A 86 -18.33 1.93 1.64
C VAL A 86 -19.33 2.54 2.62
N PRO A 87 -20.48 3.08 2.15
CA PRO A 87 -21.55 3.59 3.00
C PRO A 87 -22.02 2.55 4.03
N ARG A 88 -22.33 2.99 5.25
CA ARG A 88 -22.64 2.12 6.39
C ARG A 88 -23.83 1.20 6.13
N GLU A 89 -24.79 1.67 5.35
CA GLU A 89 -26.04 0.99 4.98
C GLU A 89 -25.76 -0.26 4.13
N LEU A 90 -24.71 -0.20 3.29
CA LEU A 90 -24.28 -1.30 2.42
C LEU A 90 -23.46 -2.36 3.15
N ILE A 91 -23.02 -2.10 4.39
CA ILE A 91 -22.18 -3.00 5.21
C ILE A 91 -22.74 -3.22 6.62
N SER A 92 -24.03 -2.94 6.81
CA SER A 92 -24.69 -2.93 8.13
C SER A 92 -24.74 -4.30 8.80
N SER A 93 -24.85 -5.40 8.03
CA SER A 93 -24.87 -6.77 8.54
C SER A 93 -23.55 -7.51 8.27
N ALA A 94 -23.28 -8.57 9.05
CA ALA A 94 -22.12 -9.44 8.83
C ALA A 94 -22.15 -10.10 7.45
N GLU A 95 -23.32 -10.56 7.01
CA GLU A 95 -23.54 -11.14 5.68
C GLU A 95 -23.14 -10.18 4.56
N LYS A 96 -23.60 -8.92 4.61
CA LYS A 96 -23.23 -7.90 3.62
C LYS A 96 -21.72 -7.65 3.56
N ARG A 97 -21.05 -7.65 4.72
CA ARG A 97 -19.59 -7.50 4.81
C ARG A 97 -18.85 -8.68 4.21
N ILE A 98 -19.28 -9.90 4.51
CA ILE A 98 -18.72 -11.13 3.94
C ILE A 98 -18.89 -11.10 2.41
N ARG A 99 -20.10 -10.80 1.94
CA ARG A 99 -20.39 -10.72 0.51
C ARG A 99 -19.55 -9.67 -0.22
N LEU A 100 -19.27 -8.53 0.42
CA LEU A 100 -18.37 -7.53 -0.15
C LEU A 100 -16.93 -8.06 -0.31
N VAL A 101 -16.39 -8.74 0.70
CA VAL A 101 -15.05 -9.35 0.62
C VAL A 101 -15.00 -10.43 -0.47
N GLU A 102 -16.04 -11.26 -0.59
CA GLU A 102 -16.15 -12.27 -1.66
C GLU A 102 -16.16 -11.62 -3.04
N ARG A 103 -16.98 -10.58 -3.25
CA ARG A 103 -17.04 -9.84 -4.52
C ARG A 103 -15.70 -9.21 -4.89
N ILE A 104 -14.96 -8.69 -3.91
CA ILE A 104 -13.61 -8.17 -4.14
C ILE A 104 -12.69 -9.32 -4.60
N GLY A 105 -12.73 -10.47 -3.92
CA GLY A 105 -11.94 -11.64 -4.33
C GLY A 105 -12.28 -12.16 -5.73
N GLU A 106 -13.57 -12.26 -6.07
CA GLU A 106 -14.05 -12.62 -7.41
C GLU A 106 -13.54 -11.64 -8.48
N PHE A 107 -13.56 -10.34 -8.18
CA PHE A 107 -13.01 -9.31 -9.06
C PHE A 107 -11.51 -9.49 -9.28
N LEU A 108 -10.74 -9.62 -8.20
CA LEU A 108 -9.28 -9.76 -8.26
C LEU A 108 -8.85 -11.02 -9.03
N ASN A 109 -9.51 -12.15 -8.79
CA ASN A 109 -9.23 -13.41 -9.48
C ASN A 109 -9.56 -13.39 -10.99
N ARG A 110 -10.37 -12.43 -11.43
CA ARG A 110 -10.77 -12.24 -12.83
C ARG A 110 -10.01 -11.12 -13.53
N LEU A 111 -9.11 -10.42 -12.84
CA LEU A 111 -8.24 -9.44 -13.48
C LEU A 111 -7.31 -10.14 -14.50
N PRO A 112 -6.88 -9.43 -15.55
CA PRO A 112 -5.89 -9.96 -16.48
C PRO A 112 -4.63 -10.41 -15.74
N LYS A 113 -4.01 -11.52 -16.17
CA LYS A 113 -2.67 -11.87 -15.70
C LYS A 113 -1.68 -10.85 -16.25
N ILE A 114 -0.73 -10.43 -15.41
CA ILE A 114 0.37 -9.57 -15.83
C ILE A 114 1.45 -10.47 -16.42
N GLY A 115 1.86 -10.21 -17.66
CA GLY A 115 2.90 -10.96 -18.34
C GLY A 115 4.31 -10.42 -18.09
N GLU A 116 5.29 -11.04 -18.74
CA GLU A 116 6.71 -10.71 -18.62
C GLU A 116 7.05 -9.29 -19.12
N GLU A 117 6.21 -8.72 -19.99
CA GLU A 117 6.33 -7.34 -20.48
C GLU A 117 6.35 -6.29 -19.34
N ALA A 118 5.78 -6.65 -18.19
CA ALA A 118 5.77 -5.85 -16.97
C ALA A 118 6.09 -6.72 -15.75
N GLU A 119 7.22 -7.44 -15.80
CA GLU A 119 7.69 -8.37 -14.76
C GLU A 119 7.72 -7.80 -13.32
N ASN A 120 7.85 -6.48 -13.17
CA ASN A 120 7.87 -5.81 -11.88
C ASN A 120 6.48 -5.41 -11.35
N ALA A 121 5.45 -5.56 -12.19
CA ALA A 121 4.11 -5.13 -11.89
C ALA A 121 3.32 -6.22 -11.16
N PHE A 122 2.50 -5.78 -10.21
CA PHE A 122 1.65 -6.65 -9.42
C PHE A 122 0.44 -5.89 -8.91
N TYR A 123 -0.62 -6.63 -8.60
CA TYR A 123 -1.82 -6.05 -8.00
C TYR A 123 -1.66 -5.85 -6.51
N ALA A 124 -2.12 -4.70 -6.03
CA ALA A 124 -2.18 -4.40 -4.61
C ALA A 124 -3.52 -3.74 -4.27
N VAL A 125 -4.04 -3.99 -3.05
CA VAL A 125 -5.33 -3.45 -2.59
C VAL A 125 -5.15 -2.65 -1.32
N GLU A 126 -5.64 -1.41 -1.34
CA GLU A 126 -5.88 -0.60 -0.14
C GLU A 126 -7.38 -0.59 0.13
N ILE A 127 -7.80 -0.83 1.37
CA ILE A 127 -9.22 -0.73 1.76
C ILE A 127 -9.42 0.50 2.64
N ARG A 128 -10.50 1.25 2.40
CA ARG A 128 -10.87 2.45 3.17
C ARG A 128 -12.06 2.24 4.10
N THR A 129 -12.40 0.97 4.32
CA THR A 129 -13.55 0.52 5.11
C THR A 129 -13.05 -0.34 6.29
N PRO A 130 -12.88 0.22 7.49
CA PRO A 130 -12.18 -0.46 8.60
C PRO A 130 -12.86 -1.73 9.08
N ILE A 131 -14.19 -1.77 9.05
CA ILE A 131 -14.98 -2.90 9.57
C ILE A 131 -14.79 -4.19 8.78
N ILE A 132 -14.23 -4.12 7.56
CA ILE A 132 -13.88 -5.30 6.76
C ILE A 132 -12.37 -5.60 6.77
N TYR A 133 -11.55 -4.76 7.41
CA TYR A 133 -10.13 -5.01 7.64
C TYR A 133 -9.98 -6.12 8.69
N THR A 134 -10.04 -7.37 8.23
CA THR A 134 -10.18 -8.57 9.06
C THR A 134 -9.27 -9.69 8.53
N PRO A 135 -8.97 -10.73 9.34
CA PRO A 135 -8.22 -11.89 8.85
C PRO A 135 -8.83 -12.54 7.59
N ARG A 136 -10.17 -12.51 7.45
CA ARG A 136 -10.86 -13.01 6.25
C ARG A 136 -10.48 -12.22 5.00
N PHE A 137 -10.38 -10.89 5.11
CA PHE A 137 -9.96 -10.03 4.01
C PHE A 137 -8.50 -10.28 3.63
N VAL A 138 -7.61 -10.38 4.63
CA VAL A 138 -6.19 -10.68 4.42
C VAL A 138 -6.00 -12.05 3.76
N SER A 139 -6.70 -13.07 4.25
CA SER A 139 -6.66 -14.43 3.67
C SER A 139 -7.19 -14.44 2.23
N MET A 140 -8.25 -13.69 1.92
CA MET A 140 -8.76 -13.54 0.56
C MET A 140 -7.70 -12.92 -0.37
N LEU A 141 -7.02 -11.85 0.05
CA LEU A 141 -5.95 -11.24 -0.74
C LEU A 141 -4.79 -12.20 -1.00
N ARG A 142 -4.36 -12.93 0.04
CA ARG A 142 -3.32 -13.98 -0.08
C ARG A 142 -3.73 -15.04 -1.08
N GLY A 143 -4.96 -15.54 -1.00
CA GLY A 143 -5.49 -16.55 -1.94
C GLY A 143 -5.59 -16.05 -3.38
N ALA A 144 -5.82 -14.75 -3.58
CA ALA A 144 -5.85 -14.12 -4.90
C ALA A 144 -4.45 -13.72 -5.44
N GLY A 145 -3.38 -13.90 -4.65
CA GLY A 145 -2.03 -13.46 -5.03
C GLY A 145 -1.87 -11.93 -5.10
N VAL A 146 -2.71 -11.18 -4.37
CA VAL A 146 -2.75 -9.71 -4.40
C VAL A 146 -2.16 -9.16 -3.11
N ARG A 147 -1.28 -8.16 -3.20
CA ARG A 147 -0.63 -7.57 -2.02
C ARG A 147 -1.56 -6.65 -1.23
N LEU A 148 -1.48 -6.73 0.09
CA LEU A 148 -2.12 -5.77 0.98
C LEU A 148 -1.31 -4.46 0.99
N VAL A 149 -1.97 -3.33 0.74
CA VAL A 149 -1.36 -2.01 0.90
C VAL A 149 -1.53 -1.55 2.34
N THR A 150 -0.44 -1.15 2.98
CA THR A 150 -0.45 -0.45 4.27
C THR A 150 -0.90 1.00 4.04
N GLY A 151 -2.20 1.23 4.13
CA GLY A 151 -2.84 2.53 3.89
C GLY A 151 -2.93 3.36 5.16
N LEU A 152 -1.99 4.27 5.38
CA LEU A 152 -1.91 5.06 6.61
C LEU A 152 -2.82 6.30 6.52
N HIS A 153 -3.90 6.26 7.29
CA HIS A 153 -4.92 7.28 7.33
C HIS A 153 -5.73 7.23 8.64
N PRO A 154 -6.21 8.38 9.17
CA PRO A 154 -6.95 8.49 10.44
C PRO A 154 -8.15 7.56 10.63
N THR A 155 -8.81 7.20 9.53
CA THR A 155 -9.99 6.33 9.58
C THR A 155 -9.65 4.86 9.57
N MET A 156 -8.40 4.48 9.26
CA MET A 156 -7.96 3.08 9.17
C MET A 156 -7.18 2.68 10.43
N PRO A 157 -6.96 1.37 10.67
CA PRO A 157 -6.05 0.92 11.71
C PRO A 157 -4.67 1.57 11.57
N ASP A 158 -4.02 1.83 12.69
CA ASP A 158 -2.66 2.38 12.73
C ASP A 158 -1.62 1.45 12.09
N VAL A 159 -0.40 1.95 11.95
CA VAL A 159 0.72 1.21 11.34
C VAL A 159 0.98 -0.12 12.04
N SER A 160 0.87 -0.19 13.38
CA SER A 160 1.11 -1.41 14.15
C SER A 160 0.10 -2.51 13.82
N ARG A 161 -1.19 -2.16 13.80
CA ARG A 161 -2.25 -3.10 13.40
C ARG A 161 -2.13 -3.55 11.95
N GLN A 162 -1.71 -2.67 11.04
CA GLN A 162 -1.51 -3.05 9.64
C GLN A 162 -0.24 -3.90 9.45
N THR A 163 0.80 -3.67 10.25
CA THR A 163 2.00 -4.52 10.32
C THR A 163 1.63 -5.95 10.73
N ASN A 164 0.81 -6.11 11.78
CA ASN A 164 0.33 -7.43 12.19
C ASN A 164 -0.47 -8.14 11.08
N ALA A 165 -1.25 -7.39 10.30
CA ALA A 165 -1.97 -7.97 9.17
C ALA A 165 -1.04 -8.51 8.07
N LEU A 166 0.07 -7.81 7.77
CA LEU A 166 1.10 -8.29 6.84
C LEU A 166 1.85 -9.50 7.40
N HIS A 167 2.15 -9.49 8.70
CA HIS A 167 2.74 -10.64 9.39
C HIS A 167 1.85 -11.89 9.26
N MET A 168 0.55 -11.77 9.56
CA MET A 168 -0.41 -12.86 9.38
C MET A 168 -0.57 -13.30 7.91
N MET A 169 -0.31 -12.40 6.96
CA MET A 169 -0.36 -12.71 5.53
C MET A 169 0.83 -13.57 5.09
N ASP A 170 2.03 -13.20 5.53
CA ASP A 170 3.29 -13.67 4.93
C ASP A 170 4.04 -14.69 5.80
N CYS A 171 3.95 -14.58 7.12
CA CYS A 171 4.72 -15.39 8.06
C CYS A 171 3.98 -15.59 9.40
N PRO A 172 2.78 -16.19 9.40
CA PRO A 172 1.98 -16.35 10.63
C PRO A 172 2.67 -17.17 11.73
N ASP A 173 3.71 -17.93 11.38
CA ASP A 173 4.47 -18.78 12.30
C ASP A 173 5.70 -18.07 12.91
N ALA A 174 6.00 -16.83 12.51
CA ALA A 174 7.13 -16.09 13.08
C ALA A 174 6.78 -15.59 14.49
N GLU A 175 7.52 -16.04 15.50
CA GLU A 175 7.23 -15.73 16.90
C GLU A 175 7.88 -14.42 17.37
N SER A 176 8.90 -13.93 16.63
CA SER A 176 9.68 -12.77 17.00
C SER A 176 9.76 -11.69 15.89
N PRO A 177 9.86 -10.38 16.23
CA PRO A 177 10.05 -9.31 15.26
C PRO A 177 11.30 -9.46 14.36
N GLU A 178 12.38 -10.07 14.83
CA GLU A 178 13.56 -10.39 14.01
C GLU A 178 13.27 -11.44 12.93
N ASP A 179 12.32 -12.34 13.17
CA ASP A 179 11.90 -13.38 12.22
C ASP A 179 10.87 -12.90 11.20
N PHE A 180 10.35 -11.69 11.38
CA PHE A 180 9.39 -11.12 10.46
C PHE A 180 10.05 -10.85 9.10
N ARG A 181 9.66 -11.66 8.10
CA ARG A 181 10.10 -11.59 6.71
C ARG A 181 8.87 -11.50 5.82
N LEU A 182 8.84 -10.53 4.92
CA LEU A 182 7.77 -10.47 3.92
C LEU A 182 7.98 -11.51 2.83
N ALA A 183 6.90 -12.16 2.41
CA ALA A 183 6.91 -13.15 1.33
C ALA A 183 6.65 -12.53 -0.04
N GLY A 184 6.30 -11.24 -0.09
CA GLY A 184 6.06 -10.48 -1.31
C GLY A 184 6.32 -8.99 -1.13
N PRO A 185 6.21 -8.19 -2.21
CA PRO A 185 6.49 -6.76 -2.17
C PRO A 185 5.71 -5.99 -1.09
N LEU A 186 6.38 -5.02 -0.45
CA LEU A 186 5.76 -4.08 0.47
C LEU A 186 5.19 -2.88 -0.29
N VAL A 187 3.96 -2.48 0.02
CA VAL A 187 3.37 -1.23 -0.49
C VAL A 187 2.82 -0.42 0.66
N VAL A 188 3.37 0.77 0.90
CA VAL A 188 2.92 1.72 1.93
C VAL A 188 2.43 3.00 1.26
N ARG A 189 1.23 3.44 1.66
CA ARG A 189 0.65 4.71 1.22
C ARG A 189 0.36 5.60 2.42
N TRP A 190 1.25 6.55 2.68
CA TRP A 190 1.13 7.49 3.78
C TRP A 190 0.33 8.73 3.37
N THR A 191 -0.97 8.72 3.66
CA THR A 191 -1.90 9.70 3.07
C THR A 191 -2.17 10.90 3.98
N LEU A 192 -2.33 10.68 5.28
CA LEU A 192 -2.74 11.72 6.23
C LEU A 192 -2.29 11.35 7.65
N ALA A 193 -1.83 12.33 8.43
CA ALA A 193 -1.46 12.15 9.83
C ALA A 193 -2.65 11.69 10.68
N MET A 194 -2.44 10.79 11.64
CA MET A 194 -3.48 10.35 12.58
C MET A 194 -4.11 11.55 13.31
N GLY A 195 -5.44 11.51 13.43
CA GLY A 195 -6.25 12.56 14.08
C GLY A 195 -6.55 13.79 13.22
N ASP A 196 -5.99 13.92 12.02
CA ASP A 196 -6.31 15.04 11.12
C ASP A 196 -7.51 14.76 10.20
N ARG A 197 -8.12 15.84 9.71
CA ARG A 197 -9.04 15.81 8.57
C ARG A 197 -8.34 16.39 7.36
N PHE A 198 -8.66 15.87 6.18
CA PHE A 198 -7.94 16.19 4.95
C PHE A 198 -7.92 17.69 4.63
N ASP A 199 -9.06 18.38 4.71
CA ASP A 199 -9.16 19.82 4.41
C ASP A 199 -8.48 20.70 5.46
N ASP A 200 -8.50 20.27 6.72
CA ASP A 200 -7.83 20.97 7.83
C ASP A 200 -6.31 20.87 7.67
N ALA A 201 -5.80 19.68 7.39
CA ALA A 201 -4.38 19.46 7.11
C ALA A 201 -3.92 20.24 5.88
N LYS A 202 -4.74 20.27 4.81
CA LYS A 202 -4.43 21.05 3.60
C LYS A 202 -4.21 22.53 3.93
N ARG A 203 -5.19 23.17 4.60
CA ARG A 203 -5.10 24.59 4.99
C ARG A 203 -3.92 24.88 5.91
N ARG A 204 -3.67 23.99 6.89
CA ARG A 204 -2.59 24.17 7.87
C ARG A 204 -1.22 24.04 7.23
N TYR A 205 -1.07 23.10 6.30
CA TYR A 205 0.23 22.72 5.81
C TYR A 205 0.68 23.42 4.53
N GLU A 206 -0.20 24.12 3.82
CA GLU A 206 0.18 24.99 2.71
C GLU A 206 1.28 25.99 3.15
N PRO A 207 2.32 26.23 2.33
CA PRO A 207 2.51 25.80 0.94
C PRO A 207 3.21 24.42 0.77
N PHE A 208 3.25 23.60 1.82
CA PHE A 208 3.90 22.30 1.88
C PHE A 208 5.43 22.32 1.74
N SER A 209 6.08 23.37 2.25
CA SER A 209 7.52 23.61 2.10
C SER A 209 8.40 23.11 3.26
N LYS A 210 7.79 22.66 4.36
CA LYS A 210 8.52 22.18 5.55
C LYS A 210 7.73 21.08 6.26
N ILE A 211 8.43 20.25 7.03
CA ILE A 211 7.78 19.36 7.99
C ILE A 211 7.14 20.24 9.06
N GLN A 212 5.82 20.14 9.20
CA GLN A 212 5.04 20.91 10.17
C GLN A 212 4.60 20.06 11.36
N ARG A 213 4.39 18.77 11.13
CA ARG A 213 4.03 17.80 12.16
C ARG A 213 4.84 16.53 11.93
N PRO A 214 6.05 16.42 12.51
CA PRO A 214 6.80 15.18 12.51
C PRO A 214 5.99 14.05 13.15
N ASP A 215 6.02 12.87 12.56
CA ASP A 215 5.38 11.66 13.06
C ASP A 215 6.41 10.52 13.16
N PRO A 216 7.29 10.57 14.18
CA PRO A 216 8.34 9.58 14.36
C PRO A 216 7.78 8.16 14.57
N VAL A 217 6.60 8.03 15.17
CA VAL A 217 5.95 6.73 15.41
C VAL A 217 5.57 6.06 14.10
N THR A 218 4.93 6.81 13.19
CA THR A 218 4.60 6.27 11.87
C THR A 218 5.85 5.96 11.06
N ARG A 219 6.88 6.82 11.09
CA ARG A 219 8.16 6.55 10.41
C ARG A 219 8.81 5.27 10.92
N GLU A 220 8.85 5.05 12.23
CA GLU A 220 9.40 3.83 12.83
C GLU A 220 8.64 2.57 12.40
N GLY A 221 7.31 2.65 12.34
CA GLY A 221 6.48 1.56 11.84
C GLY A 221 6.75 1.24 10.36
N ILE A 222 6.93 2.27 9.52
CA ILE A 222 7.29 2.11 8.12
C ILE A 222 8.71 1.52 7.98
N ALA A 223 9.70 2.03 8.73
CA ALA A 223 11.06 1.51 8.72
C ALA A 223 11.10 0.02 9.11
N THR A 224 10.33 -0.38 10.13
CA THR A 224 10.17 -1.78 10.53
C THR A 224 9.63 -2.65 9.39
N LEU A 225 8.63 -2.17 8.66
CA LEU A 225 8.11 -2.89 7.49
C LEU A 225 9.13 -2.99 6.34
N ILE A 226 9.89 -1.92 6.08
CA ILE A 226 10.94 -1.93 5.05
C ILE A 226 12.02 -2.96 5.41
N LEU A 227 12.43 -3.04 6.67
CA LEU A 227 13.40 -4.04 7.13
C LEU A 227 12.88 -5.47 6.97
N ALA A 228 11.61 -5.72 7.30
CA ALA A 228 10.97 -7.00 7.04
C ALA A 228 10.95 -7.36 5.53
N ALA A 229 10.79 -6.35 4.66
CA ALA A 229 10.90 -6.53 3.21
C ALA A 229 12.33 -6.89 2.80
N ILE A 230 13.34 -6.16 3.29
CA ILE A 230 14.76 -6.41 3.02
C ILE A 230 15.15 -7.83 3.45
N ARG A 231 14.78 -8.26 4.66
CA ARG A 231 15.07 -9.62 5.16
C ARG A 231 14.39 -10.71 4.33
N GLY A 232 13.22 -10.42 3.75
CA GLY A 232 12.52 -11.31 2.83
C GLY A 232 13.02 -11.24 1.39
N GLY A 233 14.02 -10.40 1.08
CA GLY A 233 14.49 -10.16 -0.28
C GLY A 233 13.44 -9.49 -1.18
N GLN A 234 12.49 -8.76 -0.59
CA GLN A 234 11.35 -8.16 -1.30
C GLN A 234 11.56 -6.65 -1.52
N PRO A 235 11.08 -6.11 -2.65
CA PRO A 235 11.09 -4.67 -2.88
C PRO A 235 10.08 -3.94 -1.99
N ALA A 236 10.39 -2.68 -1.64
CA ALA A 236 9.53 -1.81 -0.85
C ALA A 236 9.13 -0.55 -1.62
N TYR A 237 7.83 -0.30 -1.72
CA TYR A 237 7.24 0.86 -2.38
C TYR A 237 6.55 1.74 -1.35
N VAL A 238 7.16 2.88 -1.02
CA VAL A 238 6.61 3.83 -0.04
C VAL A 238 6.31 5.15 -0.74
N VAL A 239 5.06 5.61 -0.64
CA VAL A 239 4.65 6.92 -1.14
C VAL A 239 3.96 7.72 -0.04
N ALA A 240 4.27 9.02 0.03
CA ALA A 240 3.65 9.94 0.98
C ALA A 240 2.91 11.08 0.28
N ASN A 241 1.81 11.52 0.89
CA ASN A 241 1.14 12.77 0.55
C ASN A 241 1.70 13.90 1.42
N ASN A 242 1.72 15.13 0.92
CA ASN A 242 2.16 16.28 1.73
C ASN A 242 1.39 16.44 3.04
N LYS A 243 0.14 15.95 3.10
CA LYS A 243 -0.70 16.00 4.31
C LYS A 243 -0.30 15.00 5.40
N ALA A 244 0.65 14.11 5.12
CA ALA A 244 1.22 13.22 6.11
C ALA A 244 1.97 13.99 7.20
N GLU A 245 2.84 14.93 6.82
CA GLU A 245 3.71 15.64 7.77
C GLU A 245 3.90 17.13 7.47
N GLY A 246 3.33 17.61 6.37
CA GLY A 246 3.48 18.96 5.86
C GLY A 246 4.35 19.07 4.61
N CYS A 247 5.23 18.12 4.32
CA CYS A 247 6.04 18.11 3.10
C CYS A 247 6.46 16.67 2.77
N ALA A 248 5.93 16.07 1.70
CA ALA A 248 6.23 14.67 1.38
C ALA A 248 7.70 14.41 1.07
N PRO A 249 8.41 15.23 0.25
CA PRO A 249 9.83 15.02 0.00
C PRO A 249 10.68 15.02 1.28
N LEU A 250 10.51 16.02 2.15
CA LEU A 250 11.25 16.09 3.42
C LEU A 250 10.87 14.95 4.37
N GLY A 251 9.60 14.55 4.41
CA GLY A 251 9.16 13.39 5.18
C GLY A 251 9.80 12.07 4.70
N MET A 252 9.98 11.90 3.38
CA MET A 252 10.69 10.74 2.81
C MET A 252 12.19 10.78 3.10
N VAL A 253 12.82 11.97 3.11
CA VAL A 253 14.22 12.12 3.58
C VAL A 253 14.34 11.69 5.04
N ALA A 254 13.48 12.20 5.92
CA ALA A 254 13.49 11.84 7.33
C ALA A 254 13.21 10.35 7.59
N LEU A 255 12.38 9.71 6.76
CA LEU A 255 12.17 8.26 6.80
C LEU A 255 13.45 7.50 6.37
N ALA A 256 14.12 7.95 5.31
CA ALA A 256 15.36 7.34 4.83
C ALA A 256 16.50 7.47 5.86
N GLU A 257 16.62 8.62 6.53
CA GLU A 257 17.55 8.82 7.65
C GLU A 257 17.27 7.82 8.77
N ARG A 258 16.00 7.68 9.19
CA ARG A 258 15.64 6.72 10.25
C ARG A 258 15.92 5.27 9.84
N LEU A 259 15.67 4.92 8.58
CA LEU A 259 15.99 3.59 8.06
C LEU A 259 17.50 3.32 8.08
N SER A 260 18.32 4.32 7.73
CA SER A 260 19.78 4.22 7.77
C SER A 260 20.31 4.00 9.19
N GLU A 261 19.73 4.69 10.18
CA GLU A 261 20.04 4.46 11.60
C GLU A 261 19.71 3.03 12.01
N ARG A 262 18.49 2.55 11.70
CA ARG A 262 18.06 1.18 12.00
C ARG A 262 18.95 0.11 11.38
N LEU A 263 19.37 0.29 10.13
CA LEU A 263 20.28 -0.65 9.45
C LEU A 263 21.65 -0.69 10.14
N THR A 264 22.12 0.46 10.63
CA THR A 264 23.36 0.55 11.40
C THR A 264 23.21 -0.15 12.75
N GLU A 265 22.11 0.11 13.47
CA GLU A 265 21.79 -0.54 14.75
C GLU A 265 21.70 -2.08 14.62
N GLU A 266 21.12 -2.60 13.54
CA GLU A 266 21.03 -4.04 13.29
C GLU A 266 22.40 -4.65 12.96
N ARG A 267 23.21 -3.98 12.12
CA ARG A 267 24.58 -4.43 11.82
C ARG A 267 25.45 -4.47 13.07
N ASP A 268 25.41 -3.42 13.88
CA ASP A 268 26.25 -3.31 15.08
C ASP A 268 25.83 -4.36 16.13
N ARG A 269 24.54 -4.72 16.20
CA ARG A 269 24.03 -5.83 17.03
C ARG A 269 24.54 -7.18 16.53
N ASP A 270 24.45 -7.45 15.23
CA ASP A 270 24.94 -8.70 14.64
C ASP A 270 26.45 -8.89 14.84
N GLU A 271 27.22 -7.80 14.84
CA GLU A 271 28.66 -7.82 15.16
C GLU A 271 28.91 -8.13 16.65
N GLN A 272 28.13 -7.55 17.55
CA GLN A 272 28.22 -7.85 18.99
C GLN A 272 27.84 -9.30 19.32
N GLU A 273 26.81 -9.86 18.69
CA GLU A 273 26.42 -11.25 18.90
C GLU A 273 27.50 -12.24 18.45
N LYS A 274 28.22 -11.92 17.36
CA LYS A 274 29.38 -12.72 16.89
C LYS A 274 30.56 -12.68 17.86
N LEU A 275 30.65 -11.65 18.70
CA LEU A 275 31.71 -11.49 19.70
C LEU A 275 31.37 -12.17 21.04
N LEU A 276 30.13 -12.63 21.24
CA LEU A 276 29.75 -13.38 22.45
C LEU A 276 30.36 -14.79 22.42
N PRO A 277 30.96 -15.27 23.53
CA PRO A 277 31.52 -16.61 23.59
C PRO A 277 30.42 -17.66 23.42
N VAL A 278 30.65 -18.63 22.52
CA VAL A 278 29.76 -19.78 22.32
C VAL A 278 29.67 -20.55 23.64
N PRO A 279 28.47 -20.83 24.17
CA PRO A 279 28.34 -21.60 25.40
C PRO A 279 29.00 -22.98 25.22
N PRO A 280 29.74 -23.47 26.23
CA PRO A 280 30.43 -24.75 26.12
C PRO A 280 29.42 -25.85 25.82
N LYS A 281 29.73 -26.70 24.82
CA LYS A 281 28.91 -27.86 24.49
C LYS A 281 28.81 -28.74 25.72
N GLU A 282 27.60 -28.91 26.25
CA GLU A 282 27.31 -29.96 27.22
C GLU A 282 27.58 -31.30 26.54
N HIS A 283 28.64 -31.99 26.98
CA HIS A 283 28.89 -33.37 26.59
C HIS A 283 27.96 -34.28 27.42
N PRO A 284 27.39 -35.34 26.80
CA PRO A 284 26.36 -36.19 27.40
C PRO A 284 26.82 -36.99 28.61
#